data_AF-A0A3C0WIN6-F1
#
_entry.id   AF-A0A3C0WIN6-F1
#
_cell.length_a   1.000
_cell.length_b   1.000
_cell.length_c   1.000
_cell.angle_alpha   90.00
_cell.angle_beta   90.00
_cell.angle_gamma   90.00
#
_symmetry.space_group_name_H-M   'P 1'
#
loop_
_entity.id
_entity.type
_entity.pdbx_description
1 polymer ?
#
loop_
_entity_poly.entity_id
_entity_poly.type
_entity_poly.pdbx_seq_one_letter_code
_entity_poly.pdbx_strand_id
1 'polypeptide(L)'
;KDRGVDAQFLPTGQTGIMIEGIGYPMDRVIADFISGATEKLVLEQQHHDVLVIEGQGSIVHPSYSAVTLGILHGSFPHALVLCYEVLRDTITGLEHMNIPPLTKIRELNEMMGGVFQPCPVIAVSMNGRRVNAEEAEEEKRRVEGELGLPVCDVFRDGREKLVDVVDQFRLDWLKKKQDG
;
A
#
# COMPACT_ATOMS: atom_id res chain seq x y z
N LYS A 1 9.13 -5.97 -13.10
CA LYS A 1 9.25 -6.68 -14.39
C LYS A 1 10.25 -5.99 -15.33
N ASP A 2 10.03 -4.76 -15.81
CA ASP A 2 10.93 -4.07 -16.77
C ASP A 2 12.40 -3.96 -16.29
N ARG A 3 12.63 -3.94 -14.98
CA ARG A 3 13.96 -3.94 -14.35
C ARG A 3 14.60 -5.33 -14.18
N GLY A 4 14.05 -6.37 -14.83
CA GLY A 4 14.51 -7.76 -14.70
C GLY A 4 14.16 -8.43 -13.37
N VAL A 5 13.37 -7.77 -12.51
CA VAL A 5 12.88 -8.33 -11.24
C VAL A 5 11.64 -9.19 -11.49
N ASP A 6 11.69 -10.43 -10.98
CA ASP A 6 10.53 -11.32 -10.95
C ASP A 6 9.52 -10.84 -9.90
N ALA A 7 8.58 -10.02 -10.35
CA ALA A 7 7.60 -9.38 -9.50
C ALA A 7 6.19 -9.82 -9.91
N GLN A 8 5.35 -10.19 -8.95
CA GLN A 8 3.96 -10.59 -9.21
C GLN A 8 2.98 -9.66 -8.49
N PHE A 9 1.96 -9.23 -9.23
CA PHE A 9 0.86 -8.45 -8.66
C PHE A 9 -0.21 -9.40 -8.12
N LEU A 10 -0.63 -9.17 -6.88
CA LEU A 10 -1.66 -9.97 -6.19
C LEU A 10 -2.92 -9.12 -6.04
N PRO A 11 -3.91 -9.30 -6.93
CA PRO A 11 -5.15 -8.56 -6.84
C PRO A 11 -6.03 -9.12 -5.71
N THR A 12 -6.67 -8.19 -5.01
CA THR A 12 -7.56 -8.44 -3.88
C THR A 12 -8.97 -7.88 -4.13
N GLY A 13 -9.15 -7.17 -5.24
CA GLY A 13 -10.43 -6.66 -5.73
C GLY A 13 -10.84 -7.30 -7.06
N GLN A 14 -12.14 -7.24 -7.37
CA GLN A 14 -12.71 -7.86 -8.57
C GLN A 14 -12.06 -7.40 -9.88
N THR A 15 -11.76 -6.10 -9.99
CA THR A 15 -11.14 -5.52 -11.20
C THR A 15 -9.74 -6.09 -11.44
N GLY A 16 -8.90 -6.13 -10.42
CA GLY A 16 -7.56 -6.70 -10.53
C GLY A 16 -7.60 -8.18 -10.88
N ILE A 17 -8.53 -8.94 -10.29
CA ILE A 17 -8.70 -10.37 -10.56
C ILE A 17 -9.07 -10.64 -12.01
N MET A 18 -9.99 -9.85 -12.59
CA MET A 18 -10.36 -9.98 -14.00
C MET A 18 -9.20 -9.69 -14.96
N ILE A 19 -8.24 -8.85 -14.55
CA ILE A 19 -7.07 -8.50 -15.35
C ILE A 19 -5.98 -9.57 -15.25
N GLU A 20 -5.67 -10.04 -14.04
CA GLU A 20 -4.57 -10.99 -13.80
C GLU A 20 -4.98 -12.46 -13.95
N GLY A 21 -6.28 -12.79 -13.86
CA GLY A 21 -6.77 -14.16 -13.89
C GLY A 21 -6.50 -14.97 -12.61
N ILE A 22 -5.98 -14.33 -11.56
CA ILE A 22 -5.72 -14.89 -10.23
C ILE A 22 -6.25 -13.95 -9.14
N GLY A 23 -6.23 -14.38 -7.87
CA GLY A 23 -6.57 -13.55 -6.70
C GLY A 23 -7.93 -13.86 -6.07
N TYR A 24 -8.23 -13.14 -4.98
CA TYR A 24 -9.45 -13.35 -4.19
C TYR A 24 -10.15 -12.02 -3.89
N PRO A 25 -11.48 -11.89 -4.08
CA PRO A 25 -12.21 -10.66 -3.77
C PRO A 25 -12.39 -10.54 -2.25
N MET A 26 -11.46 -9.84 -1.59
CA MET A 26 -11.35 -9.82 -0.13
C MET A 26 -12.57 -9.20 0.57
N ASP A 27 -13.29 -8.31 -0.12
CA ASP A 27 -14.54 -7.71 0.35
C ASP A 27 -15.72 -8.71 0.41
N ARG A 28 -15.58 -9.89 -0.20
CA ARG A 28 -16.57 -10.99 -0.19
C ARG A 28 -16.15 -12.17 0.67
N VAL A 29 -14.96 -12.13 1.26
CA VAL A 29 -14.49 -13.18 2.18
C VAL A 29 -15.13 -12.95 3.55
N ILE A 30 -15.65 -14.01 4.16
CA ILE A 30 -16.21 -13.95 5.52
C ILE A 30 -15.09 -13.52 6.47
N ALA A 31 -15.38 -12.63 7.41
CA ALA A 31 -14.39 -11.92 8.23
C ALA A 31 -13.29 -12.83 8.82
N ASP A 32 -13.65 -13.95 9.42
CA ASP A 32 -12.72 -14.91 10.03
C ASP A 32 -11.70 -15.53 9.05
N PHE A 33 -11.96 -15.45 7.74
CA PHE A 33 -11.12 -16.04 6.70
C PHE A 33 -10.34 -15.02 5.87
N ILE A 34 -10.46 -13.71 6.11
CA ILE A 34 -9.79 -12.68 5.29
C ILE A 34 -8.26 -12.84 5.36
N SER A 35 -7.71 -12.99 6.56
CA SER A 35 -6.27 -13.19 6.74
C SER A 35 -5.80 -14.51 6.15
N GLY A 36 -6.53 -15.62 6.37
CA GLY A 36 -6.20 -16.92 5.78
C GLY A 36 -6.29 -16.94 4.26
N ALA A 37 -7.26 -16.24 3.66
CA ALA A 37 -7.36 -16.08 2.21
C ALA A 37 -6.18 -15.25 1.65
N THR A 38 -5.77 -14.20 2.37
CA THR A 38 -4.62 -13.39 2.00
C THR A 38 -3.32 -14.18 2.11
N GLU A 39 -3.13 -14.92 3.21
CA GLU A 39 -1.98 -15.80 3.41
C GLU A 39 -1.90 -16.84 2.29
N LYS A 40 -3.01 -17.50 1.97
CA LYS A 40 -3.07 -18.45 0.87
C LYS A 40 -2.64 -17.83 -0.46
N LEU A 41 -3.12 -16.63 -0.78
CA LEU A 41 -2.75 -15.91 -2.01
C LEU A 41 -1.23 -15.64 -2.07
N VAL A 42 -0.65 -15.22 -0.95
CA VAL A 42 0.79 -14.98 -0.84
C VAL A 42 1.57 -16.28 -1.00
N LEU A 43 1.17 -17.36 -0.32
CA LEU A 43 1.84 -18.65 -0.38
C LEU A 43 1.77 -19.29 -1.78
N GLU A 44 0.68 -19.10 -2.52
CA GLU A 44 0.55 -19.56 -3.91
C GLU A 44 1.56 -18.87 -4.84
N GLN A 45 2.01 -17.66 -4.49
CA GLN A 45 2.87 -16.82 -5.32
C GLN A 45 4.26 -16.59 -4.70
N GLN A 46 4.58 -17.23 -3.57
CA GLN A 46 5.81 -17.00 -2.79
C GLN A 46 7.13 -17.31 -3.52
N HIS A 47 7.06 -17.91 -4.70
CA HIS A 47 8.20 -18.26 -5.53
C HIS A 47 8.76 -17.07 -6.32
N HIS A 48 8.04 -15.94 -6.36
CA HIS A 48 8.51 -14.69 -6.96
C HIS A 48 9.37 -13.87 -5.99
N ASP A 49 10.30 -13.07 -6.53
CA ASP A 49 11.18 -12.22 -5.73
C ASP A 49 10.43 -11.08 -5.02
N VAL A 50 9.38 -10.55 -5.66
CA VAL A 50 8.58 -9.43 -5.14
C VAL A 50 7.10 -9.70 -5.34
N LEU A 51 6.33 -9.56 -4.26
CA LEU A 51 4.87 -9.58 -4.30
C LEU A 51 4.32 -8.17 -4.07
N VAL A 52 3.60 -7.65 -5.06
CA VAL A 52 2.91 -6.36 -4.97
C VAL A 52 1.44 -6.63 -4.71
N ILE A 53 1.01 -6.41 -3.47
CA ILE A 53 -0.34 -6.78 -3.02
C ILE A 53 -1.26 -5.56 -3.14
N GLU A 54 -2.39 -5.73 -3.83
CA GLU A 54 -3.40 -4.70 -3.93
C GLU A 54 -4.02 -4.44 -2.55
N GLY A 55 -3.98 -3.18 -2.10
CA GLY A 55 -4.66 -2.77 -0.86
C GLY A 55 -6.17 -2.63 -1.05
N GLN A 56 -6.95 -2.90 0.00
CA GLN A 56 -8.40 -2.66 0.02
C GLN A 56 -8.78 -1.79 1.21
N GLY A 57 -9.66 -0.82 0.98
CA GLY A 57 -10.17 0.07 2.01
C GLY A 57 -9.09 0.95 2.64
N SER A 58 -9.23 1.23 3.93
CA SER A 58 -8.25 1.94 4.73
C SER A 58 -8.42 1.58 6.21
N ILE A 59 -7.31 1.51 6.96
CA ILE A 59 -7.33 1.19 8.39
C ILE A 59 -8.15 2.20 9.22
N VAL A 60 -8.32 3.42 8.70
CA VAL A 60 -9.13 4.48 9.34
C VAL A 60 -10.57 4.56 8.81
N HIS A 61 -10.96 3.72 7.85
CA HIS A 61 -12.33 3.71 7.33
C HIS A 61 -13.22 2.78 8.19
N PRO A 62 -14.25 3.28 8.89
CA PRO A 62 -15.07 2.48 9.81
C PRO A 62 -15.69 1.22 9.20
N SER A 63 -16.15 1.30 7.95
CA SER A 63 -16.78 0.17 7.27
C SER A 63 -15.82 -0.83 6.61
N TYR A 64 -14.55 -0.47 6.38
CA TYR A 64 -13.63 -1.25 5.55
C TYR A 64 -12.30 -1.60 6.23
N SER A 65 -12.05 -1.05 7.42
CA SER A 65 -10.80 -1.26 8.17
C SER A 65 -10.53 -2.74 8.48
N ALA A 66 -11.57 -3.54 8.70
CA ALA A 66 -11.45 -4.98 8.93
C ALA A 66 -10.82 -5.71 7.74
N VAL A 67 -11.16 -5.31 6.50
CA VAL A 67 -10.57 -5.90 5.28
C VAL A 67 -9.10 -5.48 5.17
N THR A 68 -8.79 -4.21 5.38
CA THR A 68 -7.40 -3.70 5.37
C THR A 68 -6.54 -4.43 6.40
N LEU A 69 -7.03 -4.60 7.63
CA LEU A 69 -6.31 -5.28 8.70
C LEU A 69 -6.12 -6.78 8.40
N GLY A 70 -7.15 -7.45 7.88
CA GLY A 70 -7.04 -8.85 7.46
C GLY A 70 -6.00 -9.04 6.37
N ILE A 71 -5.93 -8.13 5.38
CA ILE A 71 -4.88 -8.15 4.35
C ILE A 71 -3.51 -7.91 4.98
N LEU A 72 -3.34 -6.89 5.84
CA LEU A 72 -2.05 -6.62 6.50
C LEU A 72 -1.53 -7.82 7.29
N HIS A 73 -2.40 -8.49 8.05
CA HIS A 73 -1.99 -9.63 8.87
C HIS A 73 -1.74 -10.90 8.07
N GLY A 74 -2.59 -11.18 7.06
CA GLY A 74 -2.43 -12.36 6.23
C GLY A 74 -1.30 -12.25 5.20
N SER A 75 -0.99 -11.04 4.72
CA SER A 75 0.10 -10.83 3.76
C SER A 75 1.48 -10.72 4.40
N PHE A 76 1.52 -10.37 5.67
CA PHE A 76 2.73 -10.18 6.45
C PHE A 76 3.80 -9.36 5.69
N PRO A 77 3.50 -8.10 5.31
CA PRO A 77 4.30 -7.36 4.35
C PRO A 77 5.58 -6.78 4.96
N HIS A 78 6.65 -6.75 4.18
CA HIS A 78 7.94 -6.17 4.59
C HIS A 78 7.96 -4.63 4.55
N ALA A 79 7.09 -4.01 3.76
CA ALA A 79 6.98 -2.56 3.62
C ALA A 79 5.64 -2.17 3.01
N LEU A 80 5.27 -0.89 3.16
CA LEU A 80 4.02 -0.32 2.66
C LEU A 80 4.27 0.92 1.79
N VAL A 81 3.40 1.14 0.80
CA VAL A 81 3.29 2.41 0.08
C VAL A 81 1.97 3.06 0.48
N LEU A 82 2.04 4.22 1.15
CA LEU A 82 0.85 4.91 1.62
C LEU A 82 0.18 5.67 0.47
N CYS A 83 -1.09 5.37 0.20
CA CYS A 83 -1.84 6.02 -0.87
C CYS A 83 -2.82 7.06 -0.29
N TYR A 84 -2.92 8.24 -0.92
CA TYR A 84 -3.93 9.24 -0.57
C TYR A 84 -4.35 10.10 -1.77
N GLU A 85 -5.48 10.79 -1.66
CA GLU A 85 -5.97 11.73 -2.68
C GLU A 85 -5.93 13.16 -2.14
N VAL A 86 -5.36 14.07 -2.92
CA VAL A 86 -5.25 15.49 -2.56
C VAL A 86 -6.64 16.12 -2.48
N LEU A 87 -6.84 17.00 -1.50
CA LEU A 87 -8.11 17.67 -1.18
C LEU A 87 -9.24 16.75 -0.66
N ARG A 88 -8.95 15.47 -0.34
CA ARG A 88 -9.92 14.61 0.34
C ARG A 88 -9.76 14.77 1.86
N ASP A 89 -10.74 15.38 2.49
CA ASP A 89 -10.75 15.71 3.93
C ASP A 89 -11.64 14.79 4.75
N THR A 90 -12.58 14.10 4.10
CA THR A 90 -13.64 13.32 4.75
C THR A 90 -13.73 11.90 4.18
N ILE A 91 -14.26 10.99 5.00
CA ILE A 91 -14.41 9.58 4.62
C ILE A 91 -15.57 9.46 3.63
N THR A 92 -15.32 8.82 2.49
CA THR A 92 -16.33 8.62 1.44
C THR A 92 -17.53 7.83 1.97
N GLY A 93 -18.74 8.38 1.84
CA GLY A 93 -19.97 7.79 2.37
C GLY A 93 -20.20 8.05 3.87
N LEU A 94 -19.28 8.75 4.54
CA LEU A 94 -19.35 9.16 5.93
C LEU A 94 -18.81 10.60 6.05
N GLU A 95 -19.40 11.54 5.30
CA GLU A 95 -18.88 12.93 5.13
C GLU A 95 -18.84 13.74 6.43
N HIS A 96 -19.48 13.25 7.50
CA HIS A 96 -19.40 13.83 8.84
C HIS A 96 -18.13 13.42 9.61
N MET A 97 -17.30 12.54 9.05
CA MET A 97 -16.06 12.07 9.65
C MET A 97 -14.85 12.53 8.84
N ASN A 98 -13.96 13.26 9.50
CA ASN A 98 -12.71 13.70 8.89
C ASN A 98 -11.70 12.56 8.80
N ILE A 99 -10.92 12.55 7.72
CA ILE A 99 -9.75 11.71 7.55
C ILE A 99 -8.66 12.23 8.53
N PRO A 100 -8.03 11.36 9.34
CA PRO A 100 -6.92 11.76 10.19
C PRO A 100 -5.71 12.27 9.39
N PRO A 101 -4.80 13.05 10.00
CA PRO A 101 -3.56 13.47 9.35
C PRO A 101 -2.74 12.26 8.84
N LEU A 102 -1.97 12.47 7.76
CA LEU A 102 -1.18 11.40 7.14
C LEU A 102 -0.17 10.77 8.10
N THR A 103 0.42 11.57 8.99
CA THR A 103 1.28 11.11 10.09
C THR A 103 0.57 10.06 10.96
N LYS A 104 -0.69 10.30 11.32
CA LYS A 104 -1.47 9.35 12.13
C LYS A 104 -1.84 8.09 11.34
N ILE A 105 -2.20 8.25 10.07
CA ILE A 105 -2.51 7.10 9.19
C ILE A 105 -1.27 6.22 9.02
N ARG A 106 -0.10 6.80 8.80
CA ARG A 106 1.17 6.09 8.75
C ARG A 106 1.43 5.31 10.03
N GLU A 107 1.36 5.98 11.18
CA GLU A 107 1.59 5.34 12.49
C GLU A 107 0.68 4.13 12.70
N LEU A 108 -0.61 4.26 12.38
CA LEU A 108 -1.57 3.16 12.50
C LEU A 108 -1.23 1.98 11.58
N ASN A 109 -0.85 2.24 10.33
CA ASN A 109 -0.49 1.17 9.40
C ASN A 109 0.79 0.45 9.84
N GLU A 110 1.84 1.19 10.22
CA GLU A 110 3.10 0.61 10.70
C GLU A 110 2.91 -0.17 11.99
N MET A 111 2.10 0.35 12.94
CA MET A 111 1.79 -0.34 14.19
C MET A 111 1.02 -1.64 13.95
N MET A 112 -0.01 -1.62 13.09
CA MET A 112 -0.89 -2.77 12.87
C MET A 112 -0.25 -3.82 11.95
N GLY A 113 0.55 -3.41 10.96
CA GLY A 113 1.29 -4.33 10.09
C GLY A 113 2.58 -4.83 10.74
N GLY A 114 3.17 -4.04 11.65
CA GLY A 114 4.47 -4.28 12.26
C GLY A 114 4.47 -5.23 13.47
N VAL A 115 3.37 -5.94 13.72
CA VAL A 115 3.16 -6.70 14.97
C VAL A 115 4.20 -7.82 15.16
N PHE A 116 4.57 -8.53 14.09
CA PHE A 116 5.54 -9.63 14.18
C PHE A 116 6.84 -9.40 13.39
N GLN A 117 6.92 -8.37 12.56
CA GLN A 117 8.15 -7.95 11.88
C GLN A 117 8.08 -6.46 11.49
N PRO A 118 9.21 -5.77 11.23
CA PRO A 118 9.18 -4.41 10.74
C PRO A 118 8.35 -4.26 9.46
N CYS A 119 7.41 -3.31 9.45
CA CYS A 119 6.54 -3.01 8.32
C CYS A 119 6.46 -1.48 8.10
N PRO A 120 7.57 -0.82 7.70
CA PRO A 120 7.61 0.62 7.52
C PRO A 120 6.82 1.06 6.28
N VAL A 121 6.24 2.26 6.33
CA VAL A 121 5.85 2.98 5.11
C VAL A 121 7.11 3.56 4.50
N ILE A 122 7.43 3.16 3.26
CA ILE A 122 8.69 3.53 2.59
C ILE A 122 8.51 4.64 1.55
N ALA A 123 7.29 4.84 1.06
CA ALA A 123 6.95 5.87 0.09
C ALA A 123 5.47 6.25 0.17
N VAL A 124 5.13 7.35 -0.48
CA VAL A 124 3.75 7.83 -0.60
C VAL A 124 3.35 7.92 -2.07
N SER A 125 2.24 7.28 -2.42
CA SER A 125 1.57 7.43 -3.71
C SER A 125 0.45 8.45 -3.59
N MET A 126 0.70 9.65 -4.10
CA MET A 126 -0.26 10.74 -4.15
C MET A 126 -1.16 10.61 -5.37
N ASN A 127 -2.46 10.88 -5.21
CA ASN A 127 -3.38 11.12 -6.32
C ASN A 127 -3.70 12.61 -6.40
N GLY A 128 -2.96 13.35 -7.23
CA GLY A 128 -3.10 14.80 -7.43
C GLY A 128 -3.97 15.18 -8.62
N ARG A 129 -4.88 14.31 -9.08
CA ARG A 129 -5.75 14.58 -10.26
C ARG A 129 -6.71 15.76 -10.08
N ARG A 130 -6.98 16.18 -8.84
CA ARG A 130 -7.92 17.26 -8.50
C ARG A 130 -7.29 18.65 -8.38
N VAL A 131 -5.97 18.73 -8.51
CA VAL A 131 -5.20 19.98 -8.40
C VAL A 131 -4.46 20.26 -9.71
N ASN A 132 -3.94 21.47 -9.89
CA ASN A 132 -3.07 21.79 -11.02
C ASN A 132 -1.62 21.31 -10.78
N ALA A 133 -0.72 21.52 -11.74
CA ALA A 133 0.67 21.06 -11.63
C ALA A 133 1.45 21.77 -10.51
N GLU A 134 1.26 23.07 -10.33
CA GLU A 134 1.95 23.85 -9.29
C GLU A 134 1.50 23.43 -7.89
N GLU A 135 0.18 23.30 -7.69
CA GLU A 135 -0.43 22.80 -6.46
C GLU A 135 0.02 21.36 -6.14
N ALA A 136 0.15 20.49 -7.15
CA ALA A 136 0.65 19.14 -6.97
C ALA A 136 2.11 19.11 -6.51
N GLU A 137 2.97 19.97 -7.07
CA GLU A 137 4.37 20.08 -6.62
C GLU A 137 4.49 20.64 -5.20
N GLU A 138 3.64 21.61 -4.85
CA GLU A 138 3.59 22.14 -3.49
C GLU A 138 3.14 21.08 -2.49
N GLU A 139 2.09 20.32 -2.82
CA GLU A 139 1.60 19.23 -1.97
C GLU A 139 2.63 18.11 -1.81
N LYS A 140 3.35 17.75 -2.88
CA LYS A 140 4.46 16.79 -2.79
C LYS A 140 5.52 17.28 -1.80
N ARG A 141 5.99 18.53 -1.92
CA ARG A 141 6.98 19.10 -0.98
C ARG A 141 6.46 19.14 0.45
N ARG A 142 5.19 19.49 0.64
CA ARG A 142 4.55 19.53 1.96
C ARG A 142 4.56 18.15 2.61
N VAL A 143 4.13 17.11 1.88
CA VAL A 143 4.05 15.74 2.41
C VAL A 143 5.44 15.11 2.56
N GLU A 144 6.39 15.39 1.67
CA GLU A 144 7.80 14.98 1.83
C GLU A 144 8.39 15.59 3.11
N GLY A 145 8.12 16.87 3.38
CA GLY A 145 8.54 17.55 4.61
C GLY A 145 7.85 17.02 5.86
N GLU A 146 6.55 16.70 5.78
CA GLU A 146 5.76 16.17 6.90
C GLU A 146 6.17 14.76 7.30
N LEU A 147 6.37 13.87 6.32
CA LEU A 147 6.59 12.44 6.57
C LEU A 147 8.06 12.02 6.47
N GLY A 148 8.92 12.83 5.84
CA GLY A 148 10.31 12.46 5.54
C GLY A 148 10.41 11.28 4.56
N LEU A 149 9.40 11.07 3.72
CA LEU A 149 9.31 9.96 2.78
C LEU A 149 9.18 10.48 1.34
N PRO A 150 9.73 9.77 0.34
CA PRO A 150 9.51 10.13 -1.07
C PRO A 150 8.02 10.11 -1.43
N VAL A 151 7.56 11.19 -2.07
CA VAL A 151 6.17 11.30 -2.58
C VAL A 151 6.17 11.29 -4.10
N CYS A 152 5.27 10.51 -4.71
CA CYS A 152 5.12 10.43 -6.15
C CYS A 152 3.65 10.60 -6.54
N ASP A 153 3.35 11.50 -7.49
CA ASP A 153 2.04 11.54 -8.13
C ASP A 153 2.04 10.58 -9.32
N VAL A 154 1.57 9.35 -9.12
CA VAL A 154 1.63 8.31 -10.15
C VAL A 154 0.86 8.67 -11.42
N PHE A 155 -0.11 9.59 -11.34
CA PHE A 155 -0.88 10.03 -12.50
C PHE A 155 -0.15 11.10 -13.33
N ARG A 156 0.82 11.81 -12.74
CA ARG A 156 1.59 12.87 -13.41
C ARG A 156 3.02 12.45 -13.71
N ASP A 157 3.68 11.88 -12.72
CA ASP A 157 5.11 11.57 -12.73
C ASP A 157 5.38 10.15 -13.26
N GLY A 158 4.32 9.33 -13.39
CA GLY A 158 4.45 7.90 -13.64
C GLY A 158 4.89 7.13 -12.39
N ARG A 159 5.29 5.86 -12.55
CA ARG A 159 5.55 4.94 -11.43
C ARG A 159 7.00 4.87 -10.98
N GLU A 160 7.94 5.41 -11.76
CA GLU A 160 9.37 5.08 -11.62
C GLU A 160 9.92 5.40 -10.24
N LYS A 161 9.58 6.57 -9.66
CA LYS A 161 10.03 6.95 -8.31
C LYS A 161 9.61 5.95 -7.23
N LEU A 162 8.39 5.38 -7.33
CA LEU A 162 7.95 4.36 -6.38
C LEU A 162 8.67 3.03 -6.61
N VAL A 163 8.87 2.65 -7.88
CA VAL A 163 9.61 1.42 -8.22
C VAL A 163 11.06 1.51 -7.75
N ASP A 164 11.72 2.66 -7.87
CA ASP A 164 13.06 2.91 -7.34
C ASP A 164 13.14 2.65 -5.84
N VAL A 165 12.20 3.21 -5.08
CA VAL A 165 12.17 3.06 -3.62
C VAL A 165 11.92 1.61 -3.20
N VAL A 166 11.00 0.91 -3.88
CA VAL A 166 10.71 -0.50 -3.61
C VAL A 166 11.91 -1.40 -3.93
N ASP A 167 12.56 -1.17 -5.07
CA ASP A 167 13.72 -1.98 -5.48
C ASP A 167 14.92 -1.72 -4.56
N GLN A 168 15.17 -0.47 -4.18
CA GLN A 168 16.20 -0.13 -3.20
C GLN A 168 15.93 -0.80 -1.85
N PHE A 169 14.69 -0.74 -1.35
CA PHE A 169 14.30 -1.41 -0.11
C PHE A 169 14.53 -2.93 -0.18
N ARG A 170 14.17 -3.56 -1.30
CA ARG A 170 14.42 -4.99 -1.55
C ARG A 170 15.91 -5.33 -1.48
N LEU A 171 16.76 -4.55 -2.14
CA LEU A 171 18.21 -4.76 -2.12
C LEU A 171 18.79 -4.65 -0.70
N ASP A 172 18.32 -3.68 0.08
CA ASP A 172 18.79 -3.49 1.45
C ASP A 172 18.28 -4.60 2.40
N TRP A 173 17.06 -5.09 2.18
CA TRP A 173 16.51 -6.24 2.90
C TRP A 173 17.31 -7.53 2.60
N LEU A 174 17.65 -7.77 1.33
CA LEU A 174 18.44 -8.94 0.91
C LEU A 174 19.85 -8.93 1.52
N LYS A 175 20.52 -7.77 1.57
CA LYS A 175 21.83 -7.63 2.22
C LYS A 175 21.75 -7.99 3.71
N LYS A 176 20.79 -7.42 4.44
CA LYS A 176 20.58 -7.72 5.87
C LYS A 176 20.34 -9.20 6.14
N LYS A 177 19.66 -9.91 5.23
CA LYS A 177 19.40 -11.35 5.34
C LYS A 177 20.65 -12.21 5.06
N GLN A 178 21.61 -11.70 4.29
CA GLN A 178 22.88 -12.42 4.04
C GLN A 178 23.89 -12.22 5.18
N ASP A 179 23.81 -11.09 5.87
CA ASP A 179 24.73 -10.71 6.94
C ASP A 179 24.31 -11.24 8.34
N GLY A 180 23.09 -11.77 8.49
CA GLY A 180 22.53 -12.25 9.76
C GLY A 180 22.25 -13.74 9.77
#